data_AF-A0A9P5NUH6-F1
#
_entry.id   AF-A0A9P5NUH6-F1
#
_cell.length_a   1.000
_cell.length_b   1.000
_cell.length_c   1.000
_cell.angle_alpha   90.00
_cell.angle_beta   90.00
_cell.angle_gamma   90.00
#
_symmetry.space_group_name_H-M   'P 1'
#
loop_
_entity.id
_entity.type
_entity.pdbx_description
1 polymer ?
#
loop_
_entity_poly.entity_id
_entity_poly.type
_entity_poly.pdbx_seq_one_letter_code
_entity_poly.pdbx_strand_id
1 'polypeptide(L)'
;MTRACLGWDWLGISGSSVTSIPLRVRQRQGKDGSGEPLSPESRTLNAVSGLVQEFEPLKNVCGYLNAFHLYADEPSKFVEAHHYCASLNEDFRQCLIYESGEKNARLIGTLRDLEESERRLWHSHVFEIKSGMLIMPKPSLVPEAAWEIAENKEMEQLIQVYGKIYHTWQVDRGDPLPIGAPKLMTSVTEEAELHGGLLEKMKERDKKLVADYNRKKEARKELVEPKIHPDYR
;
A
#
# COMPACT_ATOMS: atom_id res chain seq x y z
N MET A 1 -2.86 -19.02 17.37
CA MET A 1 -1.58 -19.13 16.66
C MET A 1 -1.87 -18.80 15.21
N THR A 2 -1.55 -17.65 14.61
CA THR A 2 -0.76 -16.45 15.00
C THR A 2 -1.26 -15.37 14.04
N ARG A 3 -1.91 -14.28 14.51
CA ARG A 3 -2.25 -13.14 13.63
C ARG A 3 -1.14 -12.11 13.77
N ALA A 4 -0.09 -12.25 12.97
CA ALA A 4 1.03 -11.30 12.94
C ALA A 4 0.65 -10.06 12.12
N CYS A 5 -0.35 -9.29 12.54
CA CYS A 5 -0.61 -7.99 11.93
C CYS A 5 -1.04 -7.00 13.00
N LEU A 6 -0.05 -6.55 13.77
CA LEU A 6 -0.17 -5.70 14.96
C LEU A 6 -1.15 -6.26 16.00
N GLY A 7 -0.75 -6.25 17.27
CA GLY A 7 -1.67 -6.52 18.37
C GLY A 7 -2.70 -5.38 18.51
N TRP A 8 -3.71 -5.33 17.64
CA TRP A 8 -4.88 -4.43 17.76
C TRP A 8 -5.69 -4.69 19.03
N ASP A 9 -5.43 -5.82 19.71
CA ASP A 9 -6.00 -6.18 21.00
C ASP A 9 -5.75 -5.12 22.10
N TRP A 10 -4.74 -4.26 21.96
CA TRP A 10 -4.44 -3.19 22.93
C TRP A 10 -5.40 -1.99 22.88
N LEU A 11 -6.15 -1.79 21.79
CA LEU A 11 -7.13 -0.71 21.66
C LEU A 11 -8.56 -1.13 22.08
N GLY A 12 -8.75 -2.38 22.53
CA GLY A 12 -10.06 -2.87 22.95
C GLY A 12 -11.13 -2.88 21.85
N ILE A 13 -10.73 -2.78 20.57
CA ILE A 13 -11.66 -2.84 19.44
C ILE A 13 -11.90 -4.32 19.12
N SER A 14 -12.71 -4.98 19.95
CA SER A 14 -13.31 -6.25 19.56
C SER A 14 -14.28 -6.00 18.40
N GLY A 15 -14.25 -6.90 17.42
CA GLY A 15 -14.95 -6.78 16.15
C GLY A 15 -16.37 -6.26 16.30
N SER A 16 -16.60 -5.04 15.82
CA SER A 16 -17.95 -4.49 15.72
C SER A 16 -18.64 -5.15 14.53
N SER A 17 -19.80 -5.75 14.77
CA SER A 17 -20.70 -6.21 13.73
C SER A 17 -21.04 -5.04 12.81
N VAL A 18 -20.76 -5.21 11.52
CA VAL A 18 -21.10 -4.22 10.51
C VAL A 18 -22.63 -4.27 10.31
N THR A 19 -23.36 -3.36 10.95
CA THR A 19 -24.74 -3.07 10.56
C THR A 19 -24.71 -2.19 9.31
N SER A 20 -25.24 -2.71 8.21
CA SER A 20 -25.29 -2.04 6.92
C SER A 20 -26.31 -0.89 6.94
N ILE A 21 -25.81 0.35 6.96
CA ILE A 21 -26.60 1.55 6.62
C ILE A 21 -26.53 1.72 5.08
N PRO A 22 -27.65 1.90 4.37
CA PRO A 22 -27.61 2.07 2.92
C PRO A 22 -27.03 3.45 2.58
N LEU A 23 -25.74 3.48 2.26
CA LEU A 23 -25.09 4.63 1.64
C LEU A 23 -25.52 4.71 0.17
N ARG A 24 -26.16 5.83 -0.19
CA ARG A 24 -26.46 6.17 -1.58
C ARG A 24 -25.14 6.55 -2.28
N VAL A 25 -24.48 5.56 -2.86
CA VAL A 25 -23.21 5.75 -3.58
C VAL A 25 -23.47 6.51 -4.88
N ARG A 26 -23.01 7.75 -4.97
CA ARG A 26 -22.80 8.43 -6.26
C ARG A 26 -21.49 7.88 -6.83
N GLN A 27 -21.58 6.89 -7.72
CA GLN A 27 -20.40 6.33 -8.40
C GLN A 27 -19.87 7.34 -9.42
N ARG A 28 -18.63 7.81 -9.25
CA ARG A 28 -17.84 8.28 -10.38
C ARG A 28 -17.30 7.04 -11.09
N GLN A 29 -17.58 6.91 -12.39
CA GLN A 29 -17.01 5.85 -13.23
C GLN A 29 -15.48 5.98 -13.21
N GLY A 30 -14.79 4.91 -12.82
CA GLY A 30 -13.36 4.78 -13.08
C GLY A 30 -13.13 4.66 -14.59
N LYS A 31 -11.92 4.98 -15.05
CA LYS A 31 -11.49 4.67 -16.43
C LYS A 31 -11.48 3.14 -16.58
N ASP A 32 -12.56 2.59 -17.13
CA ASP A 32 -12.71 1.15 -17.37
C ASP A 32 -11.55 0.64 -18.23
N GLY A 33 -11.00 -0.52 -17.85
CA GLY A 33 -10.06 -1.23 -18.72
C GLY A 33 -10.73 -1.54 -20.05
N SER A 34 -9.99 -1.50 -21.16
CA SER A 34 -10.58 -1.45 -22.51
C SER A 34 -11.58 -2.59 -22.73
N GLY A 35 -12.86 -2.26 -22.70
CA GLY A 35 -13.98 -3.19 -22.76
C GLY A 35 -15.30 -2.51 -22.44
N GLU A 36 -16.42 -3.17 -22.77
CA GLU A 36 -17.75 -2.70 -22.42
C GLU A 36 -17.95 -2.76 -20.89
N PRO A 37 -18.68 -1.81 -20.29
CA PRO A 37 -19.04 -1.89 -18.88
C PRO A 37 -19.77 -3.19 -18.56
N LEU A 38 -19.66 -3.66 -17.31
CA LEU A 38 -20.40 -4.85 -16.85
C LEU A 38 -21.90 -4.72 -17.15
N SER A 39 -22.46 -5.73 -17.83
CA SER A 39 -23.88 -5.83 -18.11
C SER A 39 -24.70 -5.94 -16.80
N PRO A 40 -26.00 -5.61 -16.80
CA PRO A 40 -26.86 -5.79 -15.62
C PRO A 40 -26.86 -7.23 -15.09
N GLU A 41 -26.76 -8.20 -15.99
CA GLU A 41 -26.67 -9.63 -15.67
C GLU A 41 -25.36 -9.93 -14.93
N SER A 42 -24.20 -9.54 -15.48
CA SER A 42 -22.91 -9.75 -14.82
C SER A 42 -22.83 -9.06 -13.45
N ARG A 43 -23.42 -7.86 -13.31
CA ARG A 43 -23.48 -7.17 -12.01
C ARG A 43 -24.30 -7.96 -10.99
N THR A 44 -25.46 -8.49 -11.40
CA THR A 44 -26.32 -9.32 -10.54
C THR A 44 -25.58 -10.61 -10.15
N LEU A 45 -24.98 -11.30 -11.10
CA LEU A 45 -24.20 -12.53 -10.83
C LEU A 45 -23.01 -12.26 -9.89
N ASN A 46 -22.26 -11.18 -10.12
CA ASN A 46 -21.14 -10.80 -9.25
C ASN A 46 -21.62 -10.43 -7.84
N ALA A 47 -22.76 -9.75 -7.70
CA ALA A 47 -23.34 -9.42 -6.40
C ALA A 47 -23.76 -10.67 -5.64
N VAL A 48 -24.44 -11.62 -6.30
CA VAL A 48 -24.80 -12.90 -5.69
C VAL A 48 -23.55 -13.68 -5.30
N SER A 49 -22.56 -13.75 -6.19
CA SER A 49 -21.27 -14.37 -5.92
C SER A 49 -20.60 -13.77 -4.68
N GLY A 50 -20.64 -12.44 -4.52
CA GLY A 50 -20.09 -11.74 -3.37
C GLY A 50 -20.79 -12.05 -2.05
N LEU A 51 -22.04 -12.54 -2.10
CA LEU A 51 -22.82 -12.93 -0.91
C LEU A 51 -22.67 -14.41 -0.55
N VAL A 52 -22.44 -15.28 -1.55
CA VAL A 52 -22.44 -16.74 -1.34
C VAL A 52 -21.04 -17.37 -1.35
N GLN A 53 -20.04 -16.71 -1.95
CA GLN A 53 -18.66 -17.21 -1.94
C GLN A 53 -17.90 -16.66 -0.74
N GLU A 54 -17.11 -17.52 -0.10
CA GLU A 54 -16.22 -17.14 0.99
C GLU A 54 -14.84 -16.74 0.45
N PHE A 55 -14.42 -15.52 0.76
CA PHE A 55 -13.11 -14.98 0.38
C PHE A 55 -12.09 -15.08 1.52
N GLU A 56 -11.99 -16.26 2.16
CA GLU A 56 -11.13 -16.48 3.35
C GLU A 56 -9.69 -15.98 3.19
N PRO A 57 -8.97 -16.22 2.07
CA PRO A 57 -7.59 -15.73 1.93
C PRO A 57 -7.49 -14.20 2.00
N LEU A 58 -8.51 -13.47 1.53
CA LEU A 58 -8.52 -12.01 1.60
C LEU A 58 -8.74 -11.49 3.03
N LYS A 59 -9.30 -12.31 3.93
CA LYS A 59 -9.46 -11.97 5.35
C LYS A 59 -8.12 -11.97 6.11
N ASN A 60 -7.03 -12.43 5.48
CA ASN A 60 -5.67 -12.31 6.01
C ASN A 60 -5.03 -10.95 5.73
N VAL A 61 -5.61 -10.15 4.82
CA VAL A 61 -5.17 -8.76 4.61
C VAL A 61 -5.48 -7.96 5.87
N CYS A 62 -4.46 -7.31 6.40
CA CYS A 62 -4.46 -6.76 7.75
C CYS A 62 -3.72 -5.42 7.86
N GLY A 63 -2.99 -5.03 6.83
CA GLY A 63 -2.33 -3.74 6.71
C GLY A 63 -2.78 -3.02 5.45
N TYR A 64 -3.06 -1.73 5.59
CA TYR A 64 -3.24 -0.81 4.47
C TYR A 64 -2.17 0.28 4.56
N LEU A 65 -1.24 0.29 3.59
CA LEU A 65 -0.19 1.30 3.50
C LEU A 65 -0.32 2.09 2.19
N ASN A 66 0.20 3.30 2.19
CA ASN A 66 0.31 4.13 1.00
C ASN A 66 1.75 4.67 0.87
N ALA A 67 2.31 4.49 -0.32
CA ALA A 67 3.69 4.83 -0.68
C ALA A 67 3.75 5.40 -2.10
N PHE A 68 4.96 5.76 -2.53
CA PHE A 68 5.25 6.10 -3.92
C PHE A 68 6.35 5.17 -4.44
N HIS A 69 6.06 4.46 -5.51
CA HIS A 69 7.01 3.56 -6.14
C HIS A 69 7.70 4.24 -7.31
N LEU A 70 9.02 4.11 -7.36
CA LEU A 70 9.84 4.59 -8.46
C LEU A 70 10.16 3.40 -9.39
N TYR A 71 10.31 3.66 -10.68
CA TYR A 71 10.80 2.62 -11.60
C TYR A 71 12.29 2.39 -11.35
N ALA A 72 12.70 1.14 -11.11
CA ALA A 72 14.10 0.82 -10.79
C ALA A 72 15.07 1.19 -11.93
N ASP A 73 14.59 1.12 -13.18
CA ASP A 73 15.33 1.50 -14.40
C ASP A 73 15.15 2.97 -14.81
N GLU A 74 14.18 3.69 -14.23
CA GLU A 74 13.91 5.10 -14.52
C GLU A 74 13.38 5.84 -13.28
N PRO A 75 14.23 6.15 -12.26
CA PRO A 75 13.79 6.67 -10.96
C PRO A 75 13.08 8.03 -11.01
N SER A 76 13.12 8.74 -12.13
CA SER A 76 12.36 9.98 -12.35
C SER A 76 10.87 9.78 -12.59
N LYS A 77 10.42 8.53 -12.78
CA LYS A 77 9.01 8.18 -12.88
C LYS A 77 8.55 7.48 -11.62
N PHE A 78 7.36 7.83 -11.16
CA PHE A 78 6.78 7.27 -9.96
C PHE A 78 5.28 7.03 -10.08
N VAL A 79 4.77 6.14 -9.22
CA VAL A 79 3.35 5.76 -9.13
C VAL A 79 2.94 5.75 -7.66
N GLU A 80 1.82 6.43 -7.31
CA GLU A 80 1.19 6.29 -5.98
C GLU A 80 0.70 4.85 -5.82
N ALA A 81 1.13 4.17 -4.75
CA ALA A 81 0.91 2.76 -4.53
C ALA A 81 0.13 2.53 -3.23
N HIS A 82 -0.94 1.75 -3.32
CA HIS A 82 -1.79 1.38 -2.20
C HIS A 82 -1.60 -0.11 -1.90
N HIS A 83 -1.00 -0.40 -0.75
CA HIS A 83 -0.60 -1.74 -0.36
C HIS A 83 -1.64 -2.34 0.55
N TYR A 84 -2.16 -3.49 0.18
CA TYR A 84 -3.04 -4.31 1.01
C TYR A 84 -2.26 -5.57 1.38
N CYS A 85 -1.70 -5.56 2.58
CA CYS A 85 -0.70 -6.53 3.02
C CYS A 85 -1.29 -7.57 3.96
N ALA A 86 -0.82 -8.80 3.81
CA ALA A 86 -0.92 -9.87 4.78
C ALA A 86 0.50 -10.23 5.24
N SER A 87 0.73 -10.33 6.55
CA SER A 87 1.98 -10.89 7.06
C SER A 87 1.89 -12.40 7.01
N LEU A 88 2.88 -13.05 6.39
CA LEU A 88 2.97 -14.50 6.42
C LEU A 88 3.78 -14.98 7.63
N ASN A 89 4.76 -14.17 8.07
CA ASN A 89 5.52 -14.33 9.29
C ASN A 89 6.07 -12.94 9.73
N GLU A 90 6.90 -12.90 10.78
CA GLU A 90 7.45 -11.64 11.30
C GLU A 90 8.40 -10.93 10.31
N ASP A 91 9.05 -11.68 9.43
CA ASP A 91 10.06 -11.19 8.50
C ASP A 91 9.49 -10.96 7.09
N PHE A 92 8.27 -11.43 6.81
CA PHE A 92 7.71 -11.45 5.48
C PHE A 92 6.25 -11.01 5.40
N ARG A 93 6.02 -10.06 4.50
CA ARG A 93 4.71 -9.53 4.14
C ARG A 93 4.48 -9.70 2.65
N GLN A 94 3.29 -10.15 2.30
CA GLN A 94 2.83 -10.22 0.94
C GLN A 94 1.76 -9.16 0.73
N CYS A 95 1.92 -8.32 -0.29
CA CYS A 95 0.99 -7.22 -0.54
C CYS A 95 0.42 -7.29 -1.95
N LEU A 96 -0.90 -7.06 -2.05
CA LEU A 96 -1.55 -6.65 -3.27
C LEU A 96 -1.38 -5.14 -3.43
N ILE A 97 -0.93 -4.69 -4.60
CA ILE A 97 -0.67 -3.26 -4.85
C ILE A 97 -1.72 -2.72 -5.82
N TYR A 98 -2.41 -1.66 -5.42
CA TYR A 98 -3.42 -0.97 -6.22
C TYR A 98 -2.97 0.46 -6.55
N GLU A 99 -3.49 1.00 -7.66
CA GLU A 99 -3.20 2.39 -8.09
C GLU A 99 -3.91 3.47 -7.26
N SER A 100 -4.92 3.08 -6.47
CA SER A 100 -5.68 3.98 -5.60
C SER A 100 -6.33 3.20 -4.47
N GLY A 101 -6.80 3.90 -3.43
CA GLY A 101 -7.63 3.33 -2.37
C GLY A 101 -9.13 3.28 -2.69
N GLU A 102 -9.52 3.56 -3.94
CA GLU A 102 -10.92 3.62 -4.37
C GLU A 102 -11.50 2.23 -4.65
N LYS A 103 -12.82 2.09 -4.54
CA LYS A 103 -13.53 0.79 -4.69
C LYS A 103 -13.23 0.05 -6.01
N ASN A 104 -12.98 0.79 -7.09
CA ASN A 104 -12.75 0.22 -8.43
C ASN A 104 -11.29 0.38 -8.86
N ALA A 105 -10.35 0.51 -7.91
CA ALA A 105 -8.94 0.63 -8.22
C ALA A 105 -8.43 -0.60 -8.98
N ARG A 106 -7.54 -0.36 -9.95
CA ARG A 106 -6.85 -1.44 -10.66
C ARG A 106 -5.77 -2.06 -9.77
N LEU A 107 -5.70 -3.39 -9.76
CA LEU A 107 -4.55 -4.12 -9.21
C LEU A 107 -3.38 -3.91 -10.16
N ILE A 108 -2.30 -3.29 -9.66
CA ILE A 108 -1.14 -2.93 -10.47
C ILE A 108 0.09 -3.78 -10.18
N GLY A 109 0.13 -4.55 -9.11
CA GLY A 109 1.31 -5.32 -8.78
C GLY A 109 1.21 -6.15 -7.51
N THR A 110 2.35 -6.76 -7.16
CA THR A 110 2.51 -7.58 -5.96
C THR A 110 3.88 -7.35 -5.33
N LEU A 111 3.97 -7.44 -4.00
CA LEU A 111 5.21 -7.57 -3.24
C LEU A 111 5.41 -9.05 -2.86
N ARG A 112 6.62 -9.60 -3.04
CA ARG A 112 6.90 -11.05 -2.89
C ARG A 112 8.19 -11.35 -2.10
N ASP A 113 8.36 -12.64 -1.80
CA ASP A 113 9.46 -13.22 -1.03
C ASP A 113 10.85 -12.78 -1.51
N LEU A 114 11.77 -12.78 -0.55
CA LEU A 114 13.10 -12.21 -0.67
C LEU A 114 14.13 -13.33 -0.54
N GLU A 115 14.41 -14.01 -1.66
CA GLU A 115 15.54 -14.94 -1.71
C GLU A 115 16.86 -14.16 -1.80
N GLU A 116 17.86 -14.54 -0.99
CA GLU A 116 19.14 -13.82 -0.93
C GLU A 116 19.84 -13.69 -2.30
N SER A 117 19.62 -14.65 -3.20
CA SER A 117 20.09 -14.64 -4.59
C SER A 117 19.58 -13.44 -5.39
N GLU A 118 18.47 -12.84 -4.96
CA GLU A 118 17.74 -11.75 -5.61
C GLU A 118 17.94 -10.39 -4.93
N ARG A 119 18.89 -10.27 -3.99
CA ARG A 119 19.17 -9.02 -3.23
C ARG A 119 19.28 -7.76 -4.07
N ARG A 120 19.78 -7.88 -5.30
CA ARG A 120 19.91 -6.76 -6.26
C ARG A 120 18.56 -6.19 -6.72
N LEU A 121 17.46 -6.90 -6.46
CA LEU A 121 16.10 -6.51 -6.80
C LEU A 121 15.36 -5.89 -5.61
N TRP A 122 16.03 -5.78 -4.45
CA TRP A 122 15.43 -5.28 -3.22
C TRP A 122 15.67 -3.77 -3.08
N HIS A 123 14.83 -3.13 -2.28
CA HIS A 123 15.02 -1.77 -1.80
C HIS A 123 14.81 -1.69 -0.29
N SER A 124 15.49 -0.75 0.35
CA SER A 124 15.28 -0.44 1.77
C SER A 124 14.05 0.42 1.99
N HIS A 125 13.37 0.23 3.12
CA HIS A 125 12.28 1.09 3.57
C HIS A 125 12.73 2.28 4.45
N VAL A 126 14.03 2.40 4.73
CA VAL A 126 14.54 3.38 5.72
C VAL A 126 14.13 4.81 5.40
N PHE A 127 14.42 5.28 4.19
CA PHE A 127 14.14 6.68 3.84
C PHE A 127 12.64 6.94 3.72
N GLU A 128 11.87 6.08 3.03
CA GLU A 128 10.42 6.28 2.91
C GLU A 128 9.70 6.33 4.26
N ILE A 129 10.16 5.56 5.25
CA ILE A 129 9.59 5.56 6.60
C ILE A 129 9.98 6.82 7.35
N LYS A 130 11.29 7.13 7.41
CA LYS A 130 11.80 8.26 8.19
C LYS A 130 11.47 9.61 7.58
N SER A 131 11.25 9.69 6.28
CA SER A 131 10.77 10.90 5.60
C SER A 131 9.27 11.16 5.81
N GLY A 132 8.53 10.21 6.39
CA GLY A 132 7.08 10.30 6.52
C GLY A 132 6.31 10.01 5.22
N MET A 133 6.99 9.55 4.16
CA MET A 133 6.37 9.22 2.88
C MET A 133 5.47 7.99 3.00
N LEU A 134 5.97 6.90 3.57
CA LEU A 134 5.18 5.70 3.84
C LEU A 134 4.22 5.99 5.00
N ILE A 135 2.92 5.79 4.78
CA ILE A 135 1.92 5.98 5.82
C ILE A 135 0.95 4.81 5.84
N MET A 136 0.29 4.63 6.98
CA MET A 136 -0.96 3.88 7.07
C MET A 136 -2.13 4.87 7.06
N PRO A 137 -3.04 4.83 6.08
CA PRO A 137 -4.18 5.74 6.04
C PRO A 137 -5.07 5.57 7.27
N LYS A 138 -5.37 6.69 7.93
CA LYS A 138 -6.06 6.68 9.22
C LYS A 138 -7.55 6.32 9.08
N PRO A 139 -8.07 5.36 9.88
CA PRO A 139 -9.50 5.15 10.00
C PRO A 139 -10.20 6.38 10.59
N SER A 140 -11.35 6.77 10.03
CA SER A 140 -12.06 7.99 10.44
C SER A 140 -12.46 8.02 11.92
N LEU A 141 -12.75 6.85 12.50
CA LEU A 141 -13.22 6.71 13.89
C LEU A 141 -12.10 6.61 14.92
N VAL A 142 -10.83 6.51 14.51
CA VAL A 142 -9.69 6.36 15.43
C VAL A 142 -9.08 7.74 15.72
N PRO A 143 -8.88 8.11 17.00
CA PRO A 143 -8.19 9.35 17.38
C PRO A 143 -6.75 9.40 16.83
N GLU A 144 -6.31 10.59 16.40
CA GLU A 144 -4.99 10.77 15.78
C GLU A 144 -3.84 10.25 16.64
N ALA A 145 -3.84 10.57 17.95
CA ALA A 145 -2.77 10.16 18.85
C ALA A 145 -2.69 8.62 19.00
N ALA A 146 -3.84 7.95 19.07
CA ALA A 146 -3.90 6.49 19.14
C ALA A 146 -3.44 5.87 17.81
N TRP A 147 -3.81 6.48 16.68
CA TRP A 147 -3.37 6.04 15.36
C TRP A 147 -1.86 6.19 15.17
N GLU A 148 -1.28 7.32 15.57
CA GLU A 148 0.15 7.58 15.42
C GLU A 148 1.02 6.58 16.19
N ILE A 149 0.58 6.15 17.39
CA ILE A 149 1.24 5.09 18.15
C ILE A 149 1.21 3.76 17.38
N ALA A 150 0.04 3.37 16.88
CA ALA A 150 -0.12 2.10 16.15
C ALA A 150 0.66 2.10 14.83
N GLU A 151 0.57 3.20 14.06
CA GLU A 151 1.30 3.38 12.82
C GLU A 151 2.81 3.36 13.05
N ASN A 152 3.33 4.10 14.04
CA ASN A 152 4.78 4.11 14.30
C ASN A 152 5.31 2.75 14.78
N LYS A 153 4.50 1.96 15.48
CA LYS A 153 4.85 0.59 15.84
C LYS A 153 4.94 -0.34 14.62
N GLU A 154 4.09 -0.14 13.62
CA GLU A 154 4.22 -0.83 12.34
C GLU A 154 5.50 -0.38 11.61
N MET A 155 5.77 0.93 11.59
CA MET A 155 6.97 1.47 10.95
C MET A 155 8.27 0.96 11.60
N GLU A 156 8.28 0.74 12.91
CA GLU A 156 9.39 0.12 13.63
C GLU A 156 9.70 -1.30 13.15
N GLN A 157 8.67 -2.05 12.73
CA GLN A 157 8.86 -3.37 12.12
C GLN A 157 9.27 -3.26 10.65
N LEU A 158 8.56 -2.44 9.87
CA LEU A 158 8.78 -2.31 8.43
C LEU A 158 10.15 -1.73 8.08
N ILE A 159 10.72 -0.89 8.94
CA ILE A 159 12.04 -0.31 8.70
C ILE A 159 13.16 -1.36 8.71
N GLN A 160 12.92 -2.53 9.33
CA GLN A 160 13.90 -3.62 9.42
C GLN A 160 13.90 -4.56 8.22
N VAL A 161 12.85 -4.53 7.39
CA VAL A 161 12.69 -5.45 6.26
C VAL A 161 12.98 -4.75 4.94
N TYR A 162 13.22 -5.54 3.90
CA TYR A 162 13.36 -5.05 2.53
C TYR A 162 12.07 -5.24 1.74
N GLY A 163 11.93 -4.49 0.66
CA GLY A 163 10.85 -4.64 -0.31
C GLY A 163 11.36 -5.18 -1.64
N LYS A 164 10.58 -6.05 -2.28
CA LYS A 164 10.75 -6.42 -3.70
C LYS A 164 9.40 -6.35 -4.40
N ILE A 165 9.26 -5.42 -5.33
CA ILE A 165 7.96 -5.06 -5.89
C ILE A 165 8.01 -5.14 -7.40
N TYR A 166 7.00 -5.79 -7.98
CA TYR A 166 6.74 -5.72 -9.40
C TYR A 166 5.39 -5.08 -9.68
N HIS A 167 5.38 -4.06 -10.55
CA HIS A 167 4.18 -3.58 -11.19
C HIS A 167 3.93 -4.37 -12.48
N THR A 168 2.78 -5.03 -12.56
CA THR A 168 2.29 -5.75 -13.74
C THR A 168 1.37 -4.90 -14.61
N TRP A 169 0.99 -3.70 -14.16
CA TRP A 169 0.20 -2.73 -14.93
C TRP A 169 0.80 -1.32 -14.81
N GLN A 170 1.31 -0.79 -15.92
CA GLN A 170 1.84 0.58 -15.99
C GLN A 170 0.73 1.60 -16.25
N VAL A 171 -0.03 1.91 -15.20
CA VAL A 171 -1.19 2.83 -15.29
C VAL A 171 -0.81 4.26 -15.67
N ASP A 172 0.44 4.66 -15.38
CA ASP A 172 1.05 5.95 -15.73
C ASP A 172 1.36 6.10 -17.22
N ARG A 173 1.58 4.99 -17.96
CA ARG A 173 1.63 4.99 -19.43
C ARG A 173 0.25 5.24 -20.07
N GLY A 174 -0.80 5.09 -19.28
CA GLY A 174 -2.18 5.23 -19.73
C GLY A 174 -2.78 3.96 -20.34
N ASP A 175 -2.14 2.80 -20.13
CA ASP A 175 -2.63 1.56 -20.71
C ASP A 175 -3.99 1.15 -20.12
N PRO A 176 -4.93 0.74 -20.98
CA PRO A 176 -6.24 0.31 -20.54
C PRO A 176 -6.25 -1.15 -20.05
N LEU A 177 -5.17 -1.92 -20.23
CA LEU A 177 -5.01 -3.29 -19.76
C LEU A 177 -3.58 -3.52 -19.24
N PRO A 178 -3.34 -4.52 -18.39
CA PRO A 178 -2.01 -4.88 -17.91
C PRO A 178 -1.20 -5.57 -19.03
N ILE A 179 -0.65 -4.77 -19.95
CA ILE A 179 0.12 -5.25 -21.11
C ILE A 179 1.62 -4.95 -20.96
N GLY A 180 2.43 -5.85 -21.53
CA GLY A 180 3.89 -5.76 -21.49
C GLY A 180 4.51 -6.54 -20.33
N ALA A 181 5.83 -6.39 -20.18
CA ALA A 181 6.58 -7.07 -19.12
C ALA A 181 6.35 -6.37 -17.76
N PRO A 182 6.32 -7.13 -16.64
CA PRO A 182 6.34 -6.54 -15.31
C PRO A 182 7.57 -5.65 -15.11
N LYS A 183 7.38 -4.55 -14.39
CA LYS A 183 8.43 -3.57 -14.08
C LYS A 183 8.84 -3.70 -12.62
N LEU A 184 10.15 -3.80 -12.39
CA LEU A 184 10.70 -3.76 -11.04
C LEU A 184 10.56 -2.34 -10.51
N MET A 185 10.01 -2.24 -9.32
CA MET A 185 9.82 -0.98 -8.62
C MET A 185 10.75 -0.89 -7.41
N THR A 186 11.19 0.32 -7.11
CA THR A 186 11.93 0.68 -5.91
C THR A 186 11.16 1.71 -5.09
N SER A 187 11.63 1.98 -3.88
CA SER A 187 11.18 3.14 -3.10
C SER A 187 12.17 4.30 -3.23
N VAL A 188 11.80 5.46 -2.69
CA VAL A 188 12.71 6.58 -2.48
C VAL A 188 13.66 6.23 -1.36
N THR A 189 14.95 6.31 -1.64
CA THR A 189 16.06 5.94 -0.76
C THR A 189 16.83 7.16 -0.25
N GLU A 190 16.69 8.30 -0.91
CA GLU A 190 17.32 9.55 -0.51
C GLU A 190 16.54 10.80 -0.93
N GLU A 191 16.84 11.94 -0.30
CA GLU A 191 16.11 13.19 -0.54
C GLU A 191 16.28 13.73 -1.98
N ALA A 192 17.43 13.45 -2.62
CA ALA A 192 17.68 13.84 -4.00
C ALA A 192 16.71 13.19 -5.01
N GLU A 193 16.08 12.07 -4.63
CA GLU A 193 15.09 11.37 -5.44
C GLU A 193 13.68 12.00 -5.35
N LEU A 194 13.47 13.00 -4.49
CA LEU A 194 12.22 13.78 -4.41
C LEU A 194 12.05 14.80 -5.55
N HIS A 195 12.22 14.38 -6.79
CA HIS A 195 12.07 15.20 -7.99
C HIS A 195 10.80 14.83 -8.78
N GLY A 196 10.64 15.39 -9.99
CA GLY A 196 9.53 15.03 -10.90
C GLY A 196 8.13 15.41 -10.40
N GLY A 197 8.02 16.29 -9.39
CA GLY A 197 6.74 16.65 -8.77
C GLY A 197 6.27 15.68 -7.68
N LEU A 198 7.10 14.72 -7.27
CA LEU A 198 6.77 13.75 -6.22
C LEU A 198 6.36 14.43 -4.92
N LEU A 199 7.05 15.49 -4.49
CA LEU A 199 6.69 16.25 -3.29
C LEU A 199 5.29 16.85 -3.37
N GLU A 200 4.89 17.37 -4.54
CA GLU A 200 3.53 17.89 -4.73
C GLU A 200 2.49 16.77 -4.70
N LYS A 201 2.83 15.59 -5.24
CA LYS A 201 1.97 14.41 -5.14
C LYS A 201 1.83 13.88 -3.72
N MET A 202 2.89 13.92 -2.91
CA MET A 202 2.80 13.62 -1.48
C MET A 202 1.86 14.60 -0.77
N LYS A 203 1.96 15.92 -1.04
CA LYS A 203 1.05 16.92 -0.47
C LYS A 203 -0.40 16.70 -0.91
N GLU A 204 -0.65 16.32 -2.16
CA GLU A 204 -1.98 15.94 -2.64
C GLU A 204 -2.51 14.72 -1.87
N ARG A 205 -1.69 13.67 -1.74
CA ARG A 205 -2.00 12.45 -0.99
C ARG A 205 -2.35 12.74 0.46
N ASP A 206 -1.55 13.54 1.14
CA ASP A 206 -1.75 13.92 2.54
C ASP A 206 -3.08 14.65 2.75
N LYS A 207 -3.49 15.52 1.81
CA LYS A 207 -4.83 16.14 1.84
C LYS A 207 -5.95 15.11 1.68
N LYS A 208 -5.81 14.15 0.75
CA LYS A 208 -6.81 13.11 0.50
C LYS A 208 -6.96 12.16 1.70
N LEU A 209 -5.84 11.77 2.32
CA LEU A 209 -5.78 10.74 3.35
C LEU A 209 -5.69 11.30 4.78
N VAL A 210 -5.80 12.62 4.93
CA VAL A 210 -5.73 13.33 6.22
C VAL A 210 -4.46 12.96 6.98
N ALA A 211 -3.31 13.17 6.32
CA ALA A 211 -1.97 12.89 6.85
C ALA A 211 -1.08 14.14 6.79
N ASP A 212 0.10 14.07 7.42
CA ASP A 212 1.13 15.10 7.39
C ASP A 212 2.51 14.44 7.43
N TYR A 213 3.16 14.32 6.27
CA TYR A 213 4.46 13.67 6.15
C TYR A 213 5.55 14.36 7.00
N ASN A 214 5.49 15.69 7.21
CA ASN A 214 6.48 16.39 8.05
C ASN A 214 6.31 16.02 9.51
N ARG A 215 5.07 15.96 10.00
CA ARG A 215 4.79 15.45 11.34
C ARG A 215 5.26 14.00 11.50
N LYS A 216 4.98 13.14 10.51
CA LYS A 216 5.44 11.75 10.53
C LYS A 216 6.97 11.65 10.53
N LYS A 217 7.66 12.47 9.75
CA LYS A 217 9.13 12.59 9.74
C LYS A 217 9.66 12.90 11.14
N GLU A 218 9.12 13.92 11.80
CA GLU A 218 9.54 14.30 13.15
C GLU A 218 9.25 13.19 14.19
N ALA A 219 8.10 12.53 14.09
CA ALA A 219 7.72 11.45 14.99
C ALA A 219 8.59 10.18 14.83
N ARG A 220 9.26 10.02 13.69
CA ARG A 220 10.01 8.81 13.32
C ARG A 220 11.53 8.99 13.29
N LYS A 221 12.04 10.17 13.64
CA LYS A 221 13.48 10.46 13.63
C LYS A 221 14.30 9.51 14.51
N GLU A 222 13.73 9.07 15.63
CA GLU A 222 14.35 8.18 16.61
C GLU A 222 14.14 6.68 16.30
N LEU A 223 13.48 6.33 15.19
CA LEU A 223 13.41 4.93 14.77
C LEU A 223 14.82 4.40 14.47
N VAL A 224 15.11 3.21 15.00
CA VAL A 224 16.38 2.52 14.83
C VAL A 224 16.48 2.01 13.39
N GLU A 225 17.49 2.49 12.67
CA GLU A 225 17.77 2.05 11.31
C GLU A 225 18.54 0.72 11.33
N PRO A 226 18.18 -0.27 10.49
CA PRO A 226 19.00 -1.45 10.31
C PRO A 226 20.33 -1.08 9.66
N LYS A 227 21.33 -1.94 9.83
CA LYS A 227 22.51 -1.89 8.95
C LYS A 227 22.08 -2.33 7.57
N ILE A 228 22.05 -1.36 6.66
CA ILE A 228 21.67 -1.59 5.30
C ILE A 228 22.90 -2.27 4.58
N HIS A 229 22.73 -3.50 4.09
CA HIS A 229 23.65 -4.32 3.25
C HIS A 229 24.18 -3.64 1.95
N PRO A 230 25.48 -3.69 1.61
CA PRO A 230 26.03 -2.97 0.44
C PRO A 230 25.53 -3.38 -0.97
N ASP A 231 24.65 -4.38 -1.10
CA ASP A 231 24.27 -4.98 -2.39
C ASP A 231 22.95 -4.44 -2.97
N TYR A 232 22.19 -3.64 -2.22
CA TYR A 232 20.97 -2.98 -2.74
C TYR A 232 21.25 -1.52 -3.07
N ARG A 233 20.28 -0.93 -3.76
CA ARG A 233 20.18 0.49 -4.07
C ARG A 233 19.27 1.19 -3.09
#